data_AF-A0A1C5RJX2-F1
#
_entry.id   AF-A0A1C5RJX2-F1
#
_cell.length_a   1.000
_cell.length_b   1.000
_cell.length_c   1.000
_cell.angle_alpha   90.00
_cell.angle_beta   90.00
_cell.angle_gamma   90.00
#
_symmetry.space_group_name_H-M   'P 1'
#
loop_
_entity.id
_entity.type
_entity.pdbx_description
1 polymer ?
#
loop_
_entity_poly.entity_id
_entity_poly.type
_entity_poly.pdbx_seq_one_letter_code
_entity_poly.pdbx_strand_id
1 'polypeptide(L)'
;MTNPHFTSIDQYRDVESRNYYRILREQDKTEAETLDIIAQRSRDDSRTPMQWDASENAGFTTGTPWIGIADNYKVINAAAQMDAPDSIRSFYKTLVVLRKKMPVISAGKIEFLYPDNADLLAYRRYDGETELLVLCNLREREITKPLPVGWTDAEKLLGNYPDTADTLRPYECVVLKK
;
A
#
# COMPACT_ATOMS: atom_id res chain seq x y z
N MET A 1 5.19 2.94 5.77
CA MET A 1 4.83 3.84 6.88
C MET A 1 3.32 4.01 6.82
N THR A 2 2.63 3.99 7.95
CA THR A 2 1.21 4.37 8.04
C THR A 2 1.10 5.83 8.48
N ASN A 3 -0.12 6.36 8.54
CA ASN A 3 -0.36 7.68 9.11
C ASN A 3 0.23 7.78 10.54
N PRO A 4 0.73 8.95 10.97
CA PRO A 4 1.56 9.08 12.16
C PRO A 4 0.81 9.15 13.50
N HIS A 5 -0.53 9.14 13.47
CA HIS A 5 -1.39 9.17 14.66
C HIS A 5 -1.12 10.38 15.59
N PHE A 6 -0.85 11.56 15.00
CA PHE A 6 -0.71 12.80 15.78
C PHE A 6 -2.00 13.13 16.55
N THR A 7 -1.84 13.41 17.85
CA THR A 7 -2.91 13.62 18.82
C THR A 7 -3.16 15.09 19.17
N SER A 8 -2.39 16.01 18.57
CA SER A 8 -2.55 17.46 18.76
C SER A 8 -2.30 18.21 17.45
N ILE A 9 -3.00 19.33 17.26
CA ILE A 9 -2.81 20.19 16.09
C ILE A 9 -1.39 20.76 16.01
N ASP A 10 -0.71 20.90 17.15
CA ASP A 10 0.67 21.41 17.22
C ASP A 10 1.71 20.43 16.70
N GLN A 11 1.33 19.19 16.39
CA GLN A 11 2.21 18.22 15.71
C GLN A 11 2.15 18.36 14.18
N TYR A 12 1.09 18.97 13.65
CA TYR A 12 0.95 19.24 12.22
C TYR A 12 1.71 20.51 11.83
N ARG A 13 2.17 20.54 10.58
CA ARG A 13 2.95 21.64 9.99
C ARG A 13 2.27 22.23 8.77
N ASP A 14 1.44 21.44 8.10
CA ASP A 14 0.66 21.83 6.94
C ASP A 14 -0.28 22.99 7.27
N VAL A 15 -0.10 24.10 6.56
CA VAL A 15 -0.90 25.31 6.75
C VAL A 15 -2.40 25.07 6.54
N GLU A 16 -2.75 24.23 5.58
CA GLU A 16 -4.13 23.90 5.27
C GLU A 16 -4.77 23.08 6.41
N SER A 17 -4.07 22.08 6.94
CA SER A 17 -4.51 21.32 8.11
C SER A 17 -4.77 22.23 9.33
N ARG A 18 -3.88 23.20 9.59
CA ARG A 18 -4.06 24.19 10.67
C ARG A 18 -5.19 25.18 10.41
N ASN A 19 -5.44 25.53 9.15
CA ASN A 19 -6.59 26.36 8.77
C ASN A 19 -7.89 25.59 8.97
N TYR A 20 -7.98 24.36 8.47
CA TYR A 20 -9.15 23.51 8.64
C TYR A 20 -9.44 23.18 10.10
N TYR A 21 -8.41 22.98 10.93
CA TYR A 21 -8.61 22.87 12.37
C TYR A 21 -9.41 24.04 12.92
N ARG A 22 -8.99 25.29 12.62
CA ARG A 22 -9.70 26.49 13.08
C ARG A 22 -11.13 26.56 12.56
N ILE A 23 -11.32 26.33 11.25
CA ILE A 23 -12.65 26.36 10.61
C ILE A 23 -13.60 25.33 11.24
N LEU A 24 -13.13 24.10 11.48
CA LEU A 24 -13.96 23.05 12.06
C LEU A 24 -14.30 23.32 13.53
N ARG A 25 -13.37 23.92 14.29
CA ARG A 25 -13.62 24.37 15.66
C ARG A 25 -14.60 25.54 15.73
N GLU A 26 -14.58 26.45 14.76
CA GLU A 26 -15.58 27.52 14.60
C GLU A 26 -16.97 26.99 14.19
N GLN A 27 -17.02 25.79 13.61
CA GLN A 27 -18.26 25.06 13.31
C GLN A 27 -18.69 24.12 14.44
N ASP A 28 -18.27 24.40 15.68
CA ASP A 28 -18.62 23.67 16.89
C ASP A 28 -18.26 22.18 16.92
N LYS A 29 -17.42 21.69 15.99
CA LYS A 29 -16.88 20.32 16.08
C LYS A 29 -15.97 20.18 17.28
N THR A 30 -16.03 19.08 17.99
CA THR A 30 -15.11 18.79 19.10
C THR A 30 -13.67 18.69 18.63
N GLU A 31 -12.71 18.83 19.56
CA GLU A 31 -11.29 18.67 19.23
C GLU A 31 -10.99 17.27 18.71
N ALA A 32 -11.58 16.24 19.34
CA ALA A 32 -11.43 14.85 18.91
C ALA A 32 -11.94 14.64 17.47
N GLU A 33 -13.15 15.11 17.14
CA GLU A 33 -13.69 15.00 15.77
C GLU A 33 -12.84 15.78 14.77
N THR A 34 -12.36 16.97 15.16
CA THR A 34 -11.54 17.80 14.29
C THR A 34 -10.21 17.14 13.97
N LEU A 35 -9.53 16.59 14.98
CA LEU A 35 -8.27 15.89 14.81
C LEU A 35 -8.44 14.59 14.02
N ASP A 36 -9.53 13.85 14.23
CA ASP A 36 -9.85 12.66 13.44
C ASP A 36 -10.03 13.00 11.95
N ILE A 37 -10.78 14.05 11.63
CA ILE A 37 -10.95 14.52 10.24
C ILE A 37 -9.62 14.92 9.61
N ILE A 38 -8.75 15.60 10.37
CA ILE A 38 -7.43 16.02 9.88
C ILE A 38 -6.52 14.82 9.67
N ALA A 39 -6.48 13.86 10.60
CA ALA A 39 -5.63 12.67 10.54
C ALA A 39 -5.96 11.72 9.38
N GLN A 40 -7.14 11.85 8.77
CA GLN A 40 -7.56 11.10 7.59
C GLN A 40 -7.21 11.80 6.26
N ARG A 41 -6.81 13.08 6.29
CA ARG A 41 -6.73 13.93 5.10
C ARG A 41 -5.44 14.74 5.00
N SER A 42 -4.68 14.85 6.08
CA SER A 42 -3.53 15.74 6.12
C SER A 42 -2.45 15.27 5.17
N ARG A 43 -1.90 16.21 4.39
CA ARG A 43 -0.71 15.94 3.56
C ARG A 43 0.52 15.63 4.41
N ASP A 44 0.52 16.01 5.69
CA ASP A 44 1.60 15.70 6.61
C ASP A 44 1.73 14.22 6.92
N ASP A 45 0.68 13.42 6.71
CA ASP A 45 0.72 11.96 6.90
C ASP A 45 1.82 11.31 6.05
N SER A 46 2.12 11.89 4.88
CA SER A 46 3.17 11.44 3.96
C SER A 46 4.45 12.28 4.02
N ARG A 47 4.58 13.21 4.97
CA ARG A 47 5.76 14.08 5.14
C ARG A 47 6.57 13.79 6.40
N THR A 48 6.14 12.82 7.20
CA THR A 48 6.91 12.37 8.35
C THR A 48 8.28 11.85 7.93
N PRO A 49 9.29 11.93 8.81
CA PRO A 49 10.64 11.47 8.50
C PRO A 49 10.69 10.03 7.97
N MET A 50 11.56 9.79 7.00
CA MET A 50 11.83 8.44 6.51
C MET A 50 12.35 7.57 7.67
N GLN A 51 11.77 6.38 7.81
CA GLN A 51 12.11 5.42 8.86
C GLN A 51 13.26 4.50 8.41
N TRP A 52 14.50 4.92 8.63
CA TRP A 52 15.69 4.16 8.22
C TRP A 52 15.94 2.94 9.10
N ASP A 53 15.88 3.12 10.43
CA ASP A 53 16.11 2.05 11.40
C ASP A 53 15.27 2.28 12.69
N ALA A 54 15.56 1.50 13.74
CA ALA A 54 14.87 1.56 15.03
C ALA A 54 15.56 2.46 16.08
N SER A 55 16.60 3.21 15.69
CA SER A 55 17.28 4.17 16.57
C SER A 55 16.45 5.44 16.77
N GLU A 56 16.94 6.36 17.60
CA GLU A 56 16.28 7.65 17.82
C GLU A 56 15.98 8.36 16.49
N ASN A 57 14.79 8.95 16.41
CA ASN A 57 14.25 9.55 15.20
C ASN A 57 14.26 8.64 13.96
N ALA A 58 14.18 7.32 14.15
CA ALA A 58 14.25 6.31 13.10
C ALA A 58 15.51 6.41 12.22
N GLY A 59 16.62 6.93 12.77
CA GLY A 59 17.86 7.17 12.03
C GLY A 59 17.79 8.34 11.04
N PHE A 60 16.73 9.14 11.05
CA PHE A 60 16.58 10.28 10.13
C PHE A 60 17.49 11.45 10.47
N THR A 61 17.66 11.74 11.77
CA THR A 61 18.47 12.85 12.26
C THR A 61 18.90 12.60 13.70
N THR A 62 20.05 13.17 14.09
CA THR A 62 20.49 13.22 15.49
C THR A 62 19.96 14.45 16.24
N GLY A 63 19.34 15.40 15.54
CA GLY A 63 18.69 16.57 16.13
C GLY A 63 17.18 16.39 16.31
N THR A 64 16.44 17.50 16.35
CA THR A 64 14.97 17.47 16.39
C THR A 64 14.42 17.45 14.96
N PRO A 65 13.61 16.47 14.55
CA PRO A 65 12.97 16.50 13.24
C PRO A 65 11.96 17.65 13.18
N TRP A 66 11.84 18.27 12.00
CA TRP A 66 10.97 19.43 11.79
C TRP A 66 9.47 19.11 11.99
N ILE A 67 9.09 17.85 11.84
CA ILE A 67 7.77 17.28 12.11
C ILE A 67 7.95 15.97 12.91
N GLY A 68 6.93 15.59 13.69
CA GLY A 68 6.95 14.35 14.47
C GLY A 68 7.13 13.10 13.60
N ILE A 69 7.54 12.01 14.25
CA ILE A 69 7.76 10.71 13.61
C ILE A 69 6.59 9.79 13.97
N ALA A 70 6.19 8.93 13.03
CA ALA A 70 5.17 7.93 13.31
C ALA A 70 5.68 6.92 14.36
N ASP A 71 4.84 6.58 15.32
CA ASP A 71 5.16 5.70 16.46
C ASP A 71 5.62 4.28 16.05
N ASN A 72 5.24 3.84 14.85
CA ASN A 72 5.54 2.51 14.34
C ASN A 72 6.99 2.31 13.81
N TYR A 73 7.88 3.31 13.86
CA TYR A 73 9.21 3.21 13.24
C TYR A 73 10.09 2.08 13.78
N LYS A 74 9.90 1.68 15.04
CA LYS A 74 10.62 0.54 15.62
C LYS A 74 10.26 -0.80 14.96
N VAL A 75 9.08 -0.89 14.37
CA VAL A 75 8.57 -2.09 13.66
C VAL A 75 8.71 -1.94 12.15
N ILE A 76 8.35 -0.78 11.61
CA ILE A 76 8.40 -0.50 10.17
C ILE A 76 9.62 0.38 9.89
N ASN A 77 10.72 -0.19 9.41
CA ASN A 77 11.88 0.61 8.97
C ASN A 77 12.65 -0.10 7.85
N ALA A 78 13.51 0.65 7.16
CA ALA A 78 14.28 0.14 6.02
C ALA A 78 15.24 -0.99 6.42
N ALA A 79 15.92 -0.88 7.57
CA ALA A 79 16.84 -1.88 8.07
C ALA A 79 16.14 -3.23 8.29
N ALA A 80 14.99 -3.25 8.97
CA ALA A 80 14.20 -4.46 9.22
C ALA A 80 13.65 -5.10 7.93
N GLN A 81 13.39 -4.31 6.89
CA GLN A 81 12.89 -4.81 5.60
C GLN A 81 13.99 -5.21 4.61
N MET A 82 15.26 -4.88 4.87
CA MET A 82 16.32 -5.04 3.89
C MET A 82 16.63 -6.51 3.58
N ASP A 83 16.70 -7.32 4.63
CA ASP A 83 17.07 -8.75 4.59
C ASP A 83 15.88 -9.70 4.78
N ALA A 84 14.68 -9.16 5.01
CA ALA A 84 13.45 -9.95 5.11
C ALA A 84 12.90 -10.28 3.69
N PRO A 85 12.90 -11.55 3.27
CA PRO A 85 12.51 -11.95 1.92
C PRO A 85 11.03 -11.73 1.62
N ASP A 86 10.19 -11.76 2.65
CA ASP A 86 8.74 -11.56 2.64
C ASP A 86 8.33 -10.09 2.92
N SER A 87 9.29 -9.17 3.02
CA SER A 87 9.00 -7.77 3.29
C SER A 87 8.33 -7.06 2.10
N ILE A 88 7.61 -5.96 2.40
CA ILE A 88 7.05 -5.08 1.38
C ILE A 88 8.16 -4.57 0.44
N ARG A 89 9.32 -4.18 0.97
CA ARG A 89 10.47 -3.79 0.15
C ARG A 89 10.90 -4.90 -0.82
N SER A 90 11.03 -6.14 -0.35
CA SER A 90 11.41 -7.28 -1.18
C SER A 90 10.37 -7.55 -2.26
N PHE A 91 9.08 -7.46 -1.93
CA PHE A 91 7.99 -7.57 -2.89
C PHE A 91 8.06 -6.49 -3.99
N TYR A 92 8.27 -5.22 -3.62
CA TYR A 92 8.44 -4.12 -4.58
C TYR A 92 9.69 -4.29 -5.45
N LYS A 93 10.80 -4.77 -4.88
CA LYS A 93 12.01 -5.09 -5.65
C LYS A 93 11.72 -6.14 -6.72
N THR A 94 10.96 -7.19 -6.37
CA THR A 94 10.52 -8.22 -7.33
C THR A 94 9.62 -7.62 -8.42
N LEU A 95 8.65 -6.76 -8.07
CA LEU A 95 7.80 -6.08 -9.07
C LEU A 95 8.64 -5.26 -10.08
N VAL A 96 9.63 -4.50 -9.60
CA VAL A 96 10.53 -3.71 -10.47
C VAL A 96 11.35 -4.62 -11.39
N VAL A 97 11.86 -5.74 -10.87
CA VAL A 97 12.60 -6.73 -11.66
C VAL A 97 11.72 -7.36 -12.73
N LEU A 98 10.50 -7.79 -12.38
CA LEU A 98 9.55 -8.36 -13.33
C LEU A 98 9.20 -7.35 -14.43
N ARG A 99 8.90 -6.10 -14.08
CA ARG A 99 8.61 -5.05 -15.07
C ARG A 99 9.77 -4.81 -16.06
N LYS A 100 11.02 -5.00 -15.62
CA LYS A 100 12.20 -4.88 -16.50
C LYS A 100 12.43 -6.13 -17.37
N LYS A 101 12.05 -7.32 -16.88
CA LYS A 101 12.29 -8.60 -17.56
C LYS A 101 11.15 -9.02 -18.49
N MET A 102 9.94 -8.54 -18.25
CA MET A 102 8.74 -8.98 -18.96
C MET A 102 8.09 -7.79 -19.70
N PRO A 103 8.33 -7.65 -21.02
CA PRO A 103 7.78 -6.55 -21.82
C PRO A 103 6.27 -6.42 -21.72
N VAL A 104 5.54 -7.53 -21.57
CA VAL A 104 4.08 -7.56 -21.36
C VAL A 104 3.62 -6.69 -20.18
N ILE A 105 4.44 -6.54 -19.14
CA ILE A 105 4.12 -5.71 -17.96
C ILE A 105 4.29 -4.21 -18.27
N SER A 106 5.29 -3.83 -19.07
CA SER A 106 5.54 -2.42 -19.38
C SER A 106 4.79 -1.90 -20.62
N ALA A 107 4.59 -2.76 -21.62
CA ALA A 107 4.12 -2.38 -22.95
C ALA A 107 2.95 -3.25 -23.47
N GLY A 108 2.66 -4.37 -22.82
CA GLY A 108 1.50 -5.21 -23.17
C GLY A 108 0.19 -4.46 -22.96
N LYS A 109 -0.84 -4.87 -23.71
CA LYS A 109 -2.21 -4.37 -23.58
C LYS A 109 -2.74 -4.66 -22.19
N ILE A 110 -3.77 -3.91 -21.78
CA ILE A 110 -4.47 -4.11 -20.52
C ILE A 110 -5.97 -4.29 -20.78
N GLU A 111 -6.58 -5.23 -20.09
CA GLU A 111 -8.02 -5.46 -20.11
C GLU A 111 -8.50 -5.69 -18.67
N PHE A 112 -9.40 -4.85 -18.19
CA PHE A 112 -9.99 -5.01 -16.86
C PHE A 112 -11.11 -6.05 -16.91
N LEU A 113 -11.15 -6.89 -15.87
CA LEU A 113 -12.15 -7.94 -15.71
C LEU A 113 -13.02 -7.64 -14.50
N TYR A 114 -14.28 -8.08 -14.56
CA TYR A 114 -15.24 -7.95 -13.47
C TYR A 114 -15.38 -6.52 -12.91
N PRO A 115 -15.55 -5.48 -13.75
CA PRO A 115 -15.54 -4.07 -13.31
C PRO A 115 -16.64 -3.74 -12.28
N ASP A 116 -17.73 -4.51 -12.24
CA ASP A 116 -18.83 -4.33 -11.28
C ASP A 116 -18.54 -4.93 -9.89
N ASN A 117 -17.43 -5.65 -9.72
CA ASN A 117 -17.03 -6.23 -8.44
C ASN A 117 -16.09 -5.28 -7.67
N ALA A 118 -16.65 -4.49 -6.76
CA ALA A 118 -15.87 -3.55 -5.94
C ALA A 118 -14.89 -4.21 -4.95
N ASP A 119 -15.00 -5.52 -4.71
CA ASP A 119 -14.12 -6.25 -3.80
C ASP A 119 -12.86 -6.77 -4.50
N LEU A 120 -12.89 -6.88 -5.83
CA LEU A 120 -11.85 -7.50 -6.64
C LEU A 120 -11.35 -6.53 -7.71
N LEU A 121 -10.05 -6.23 -7.70
CA LEU A 121 -9.39 -5.68 -8.87
C LEU A 121 -8.78 -6.83 -9.68
N ALA A 122 -9.37 -7.12 -10.84
CA ALA A 122 -8.88 -8.13 -11.76
C ALA A 122 -8.57 -7.53 -13.13
N TYR A 123 -7.43 -7.88 -13.72
CA TYR A 123 -7.10 -7.46 -15.08
C TYR A 123 -6.09 -8.39 -15.74
N ARG A 124 -6.11 -8.41 -17.07
CA ARG A 124 -5.13 -9.10 -17.90
C ARG A 124 -4.10 -8.13 -18.43
N ARG A 125 -2.86 -8.59 -18.55
CA ARG A 125 -1.80 -7.96 -19.33
C ARG A 125 -1.34 -8.94 -20.40
N TYR A 126 -1.37 -8.52 -21.66
CA TYR A 126 -1.07 -9.46 -22.75
C TYR A 126 -0.45 -8.79 -23.97
N ASP A 127 0.34 -9.58 -24.69
CA ASP A 127 0.89 -9.27 -26.01
C ASP A 127 0.75 -10.51 -26.92
N GLY A 128 1.56 -10.60 -27.99
CA GLY A 128 1.52 -11.74 -28.91
C GLY A 128 2.13 -13.03 -28.36
N GLU A 129 2.86 -12.96 -27.23
CA GLU A 129 3.66 -14.08 -26.72
C GLU A 129 3.26 -14.48 -25.29
N THR A 130 2.94 -13.51 -24.44
CA THR A 130 2.70 -13.73 -23.01
C THR A 130 1.35 -13.18 -22.57
N GLU A 131 0.71 -13.89 -21.65
CA GLU A 131 -0.51 -13.47 -20.99
C GLU A 131 -0.38 -13.57 -19.47
N LEU A 132 -0.71 -12.49 -18.76
CA LEU A 132 -0.75 -12.43 -17.30
C LEU A 132 -2.16 -12.11 -16.83
N LEU A 133 -2.59 -12.75 -15.75
CA LEU A 133 -3.81 -12.43 -15.02
C LEU A 133 -3.42 -11.95 -13.63
N VAL A 134 -3.85 -10.74 -13.29
CA VAL A 134 -3.64 -10.13 -11.97
C VAL A 134 -4.98 -10.12 -11.25
N LEU A 135 -5.00 -10.63 -10.03
CA LEU A 135 -6.16 -10.66 -9.15
C LEU A 135 -5.76 -10.09 -7.79
N CYS A 136 -6.43 -9.03 -7.34
CA CYS A 136 -6.21 -8.41 -6.04
C CYS A 136 -7.51 -8.33 -5.26
N ASN A 137 -7.57 -9.01 -4.10
CA ASN A 137 -8.61 -8.81 -3.11
C ASN A 137 -8.39 -7.46 -2.41
N LEU A 138 -9.40 -6.59 -2.44
CA LEU A 138 -9.37 -5.27 -1.81
C LEU A 138 -10.06 -5.23 -0.44
N ARG A 139 -10.36 -6.40 0.13
CA ARG A 139 -11.05 -6.57 1.42
C ARG A 139 -10.18 -7.31 2.44
N GLU A 140 -10.51 -7.07 3.70
CA GLU A 140 -9.98 -7.77 4.86
C GLU A 140 -10.64 -9.14 5.13
N ARG A 141 -11.45 -9.64 4.20
CA ARG A 141 -12.12 -10.94 4.26
C ARG A 141 -11.83 -11.75 3.01
N GLU A 142 -12.07 -13.05 3.08
CA GLU A 142 -12.01 -13.90 1.88
C GLU A 142 -13.06 -13.50 0.85
N ILE A 143 -12.69 -13.62 -0.43
CA ILE A 143 -13.57 -13.40 -1.58
C ILE A 143 -13.40 -14.51 -2.62
N THR A 144 -14.40 -14.65 -3.49
CA THR A 144 -14.33 -15.56 -4.63
C THR A 144 -13.16 -15.20 -5.54
N LYS A 145 -12.47 -16.21 -6.07
CA LYS A 145 -11.40 -16.07 -7.07
C LYS A 145 -11.92 -16.46 -8.46
N PRO A 146 -12.58 -15.55 -9.19
CA PRO A 146 -13.08 -15.88 -10.52
C PRO A 146 -11.90 -16.01 -11.49
N LEU A 147 -11.77 -17.20 -12.09
CA LEU A 147 -10.79 -17.47 -13.15
C LEU A 147 -11.51 -17.46 -14.51
N PRO A 148 -11.00 -16.73 -15.51
CA PRO A 148 -11.48 -16.88 -16.88
C PRO A 148 -11.22 -18.31 -17.41
N VAL A 149 -11.92 -18.70 -18.47
CA VAL A 149 -11.76 -20.03 -19.08
C VAL A 149 -10.29 -20.29 -19.44
N GLY A 150 -9.80 -21.48 -19.10
CA GLY A 150 -8.44 -21.93 -19.39
C GLY A 150 -7.35 -21.35 -18.48
N TRP A 151 -7.71 -20.81 -17.31
CA TRP A 151 -6.75 -20.32 -16.31
C TRP A 151 -6.56 -21.25 -15.09
N THR A 152 -7.24 -22.39 -15.05
CA THR A 152 -7.19 -23.33 -13.92
C THR A 152 -5.79 -23.88 -13.66
N ASP A 153 -5.03 -24.16 -14.73
CA ASP A 153 -3.67 -24.73 -14.66
C ASP A 153 -2.56 -23.67 -14.82
N ALA A 154 -2.88 -22.38 -14.66
CA ALA A 154 -1.92 -21.31 -14.85
C ALA A 154 -0.83 -21.29 -13.76
N GLU A 155 0.40 -20.96 -14.14
CA GLU A 155 1.52 -20.87 -13.20
C GLU A 155 1.40 -19.62 -12.33
N LYS A 156 1.65 -19.76 -11.03
CA LYS A 156 1.82 -18.61 -10.13
C LYS A 156 3.15 -17.93 -10.40
N LEU A 157 3.12 -16.75 -11.01
CA LEU A 157 4.30 -15.92 -11.25
C LEU A 157 4.71 -15.14 -9.99
N LEU A 158 3.75 -14.57 -9.26
CA LEU A 158 3.97 -13.77 -8.06
C LEU A 158 2.73 -13.80 -7.17
N GLY A 159 2.90 -13.68 -5.86
CA GLY A 159 1.82 -13.35 -4.94
C GLY A 159 2.34 -13.00 -3.56
N ASN A 160 1.51 -12.36 -2.73
CA ASN A 160 1.88 -11.95 -1.36
C ASN A 160 1.60 -13.02 -0.30
N TYR A 161 0.96 -14.12 -0.68
CA TYR A 161 0.92 -15.36 0.09
C TYR A 161 1.83 -16.42 -0.56
N PRO A 162 2.28 -17.47 0.15
CA PRO A 162 3.22 -18.46 -0.41
C PRO A 162 2.62 -19.31 -1.54
N ASP A 163 1.34 -19.68 -1.43
CA ASP A 163 0.62 -20.60 -2.31
C ASP A 163 -0.57 -19.92 -3.01
N THR A 164 -1.39 -20.69 -3.73
CA THR A 164 -2.69 -20.25 -4.26
C THR A 164 -3.80 -21.09 -3.64
N ALA A 165 -4.94 -20.46 -3.34
CA ALA A 165 -6.16 -21.15 -2.93
C ALA A 165 -7.29 -21.00 -3.97
N ASP A 166 -8.41 -21.68 -3.71
CA ASP A 166 -9.66 -21.57 -4.49
C ASP A 166 -10.38 -20.23 -4.25
N THR A 167 -10.09 -19.58 -3.13
CA THR A 167 -10.52 -18.22 -2.79
C THR A 167 -9.31 -17.28 -2.76
N LEU A 168 -9.57 -15.97 -2.73
CA LEU A 168 -8.55 -14.98 -2.40
C LEU A 168 -8.68 -14.60 -0.93
N ARG A 169 -7.62 -14.80 -0.16
CA ARG A 169 -7.50 -14.43 1.26
C ARG A 169 -7.51 -12.92 1.45
N PRO A 170 -7.69 -12.41 2.69
CA PRO A 170 -7.62 -10.98 2.98
C PRO A 170 -6.40 -10.32 2.35
N TYR A 171 -6.65 -9.30 1.54
CA TYR A 171 -5.64 -8.55 0.78
C TYR A 171 -4.71 -9.40 -0.12
N GLU A 172 -5.12 -10.62 -0.49
CA GLU A 172 -4.33 -11.46 -1.39
C GLU A 172 -4.25 -10.84 -2.78
N CYS A 173 -3.01 -10.72 -3.27
CA CYS A 173 -2.68 -10.41 -4.65
C CYS A 173 -1.95 -11.60 -5.24
N VAL A 174 -2.43 -12.07 -6.39
CA VAL A 174 -1.80 -13.14 -7.16
C VAL A 174 -1.71 -12.75 -8.63
N VAL A 175 -0.54 -13.02 -9.21
CA VAL A 175 -0.27 -12.89 -10.63
C VAL A 175 -0.07 -14.29 -11.19
N LEU A 176 -0.94 -14.69 -12.09
CA LEU A 176 -0.86 -15.94 -12.83
C LEU A 176 -0.32 -15.67 -14.23
N LYS A 177 0.42 -16.63 -14.79
CA LYS A 177 1.00 -16.57 -16.12
C LYS A 177 0.58 -17.80 -16.93
N LYS A 178 0.31 -17.57 -18.22
CA LYS A 178 0.23 -18.62 -19.25
C LYS A 178 1.53 -18.71 -20.04
#